data_AF-A0A535DRF2-F1
#
_entry.id   AF-A0A535DRF2-F1
#
_cell.length_a   1.000
_cell.length_b   1.000
_cell.length_c   1.000
_cell.angle_alpha   90.00
_cell.angle_beta   90.00
_cell.angle_gamma   90.00
#
_symmetry.space_group_name_H-M   'P 1'
#
loop_
_entity.id
_entity.type
_entity.pdbx_description
1 polymer ?
#
loop_
_entity_poly.entity_id
_entity_poly.type
_entity_poly.pdbx_seq_one_letter_code
_entity_poly.pdbx_strand_id
1 'polypeptide(L)'
;MPRMSRTCARYASHHGNVMRSRPERLLDWSRAERLKAVDTSEISPTASTLPLIGVQRDDVIRPGLTTDEALANAPKGGRDGEFFRVQEILEGR
;
A
#
# COMPACT_ATOMS: atom_id res chain seq x y z
N MET A 1 -28.72 -7.07 8.11
CA MET A 1 -27.77 -6.27 7.31
C MET A 1 -26.37 -6.52 7.82
N PRO A 2 -25.41 -7.00 7.00
CA PRO A 2 -24.08 -7.34 7.50
C PRO A 2 -23.29 -6.05 7.77
N ARG A 3 -22.63 -5.98 8.93
CA ARG A 3 -21.76 -4.88 9.34
C ARG A 3 -20.47 -4.94 8.50
N MET A 4 -20.28 -4.01 7.56
CA MET A 4 -18.99 -3.85 6.88
C MET A 4 -17.92 -3.51 7.91
N SER A 5 -16.86 -4.32 7.97
CA SER A 5 -15.65 -4.05 8.75
C SER A 5 -14.93 -2.83 8.15
N ARG A 6 -14.58 -1.86 9.00
CA ARG A 6 -14.29 -0.46 8.63
C ARG A 6 -12.81 -0.15 8.38
N THR A 7 -12.04 -1.04 7.76
CA THR A 7 -10.59 -0.79 7.70
C THR A 7 -10.01 -1.07 6.32
N CYS A 8 -9.95 -0.04 5.47
CA CYS A 8 -9.37 -0.10 4.13
C CYS A 8 -7.82 -0.13 4.13
N ALA A 9 -7.17 0.22 5.24
CA ALA A 9 -5.71 0.16 5.41
C ALA A 9 -5.39 -0.62 6.69
N ARG A 10 -4.39 -1.52 6.66
CA ARG A 10 -3.99 -2.35 7.83
C ARG A 10 -3.23 -1.52 8.87
N TYR A 11 -3.93 -0.59 9.52
CA TYR A 11 -3.42 0.22 10.63
C TYR A 11 -4.15 -0.14 11.93
N ALA A 12 -3.39 -0.40 13.00
CA ALA A 12 -3.94 -0.64 14.33
C ALA A 12 -4.03 0.69 15.09
N SER A 13 -5.24 1.20 15.31
CA SER A 13 -5.46 2.38 16.15
C SER A 13 -5.31 2.01 17.62
N HIS A 14 -4.21 2.41 18.25
CA HIS A 14 -4.02 2.26 19.69
C HIS A 14 -4.78 3.38 20.44
N HIS A 15 -5.57 3.03 21.47
CA HIS A 15 -6.47 3.93 22.22
C HIS A 15 -5.81 5.15 22.90
N GLY A 16 -4.49 5.32 22.79
CA GLY A 16 -3.73 6.46 23.32
C GLY A 16 -2.83 7.17 22.31
N ASN A 17 -2.82 6.80 21.02
CA ASN A 17 -2.00 7.48 20.02
C ASN A 17 -2.78 8.60 19.33
N VAL A 18 -2.20 9.79 19.36
CA VAL A 18 -2.68 11.04 18.73
C VAL A 18 -2.57 10.93 17.19
N MET A 19 -3.34 10.02 16.58
CA MET A 19 -3.87 10.19 15.22
C MET A 19 -5.22 10.92 15.26
N ARG A 20 -5.61 11.44 16.43
CA ARG A 20 -6.37 12.68 16.57
C ARG A 20 -5.44 13.91 16.43
N SER A 21 -4.38 13.81 15.64
CA SER A 21 -3.58 14.96 15.21
C SER A 21 -4.50 15.82 14.34
N ARG A 22 -5.28 16.68 15.01
CA ARG A 22 -6.05 17.82 14.53
C ARG A 22 -5.88 18.05 13.02
N PRO A 23 -6.55 17.26 12.15
CA PRO A 23 -6.24 17.19 10.72
C PRO A 23 -6.58 18.50 10.00
N GLU A 24 -7.34 19.39 10.65
CA GLU A 24 -7.79 20.66 10.10
C GLU A 24 -6.67 21.63 9.67
N ARG A 25 -5.39 21.41 10.03
CA ARG A 25 -4.30 22.26 9.51
C ARG A 25 -3.65 21.78 8.22
N LEU A 26 -3.45 20.47 8.02
CA LEU A 26 -2.76 19.95 6.82
C LEU A 26 -3.71 19.58 5.69
N LEU A 27 -4.90 19.07 6.01
CA LEU A 27 -5.88 18.59 5.04
C LEU A 27 -7.20 19.32 5.27
N ASP A 28 -7.17 20.65 5.20
CA ASP A 28 -8.42 21.36 4.92
C ASP A 28 -8.96 20.83 3.59
N TRP A 29 -10.04 20.06 3.67
CA TRP A 29 -10.70 19.45 2.53
C TRP A 29 -11.11 20.50 1.49
N SER A 30 -11.33 21.76 1.91
CA SER A 30 -11.58 22.88 1.01
C SER A 30 -10.49 23.04 -0.06
N ARG A 31 -9.24 22.67 0.24
CA ARG A 31 -8.12 22.72 -0.73
C ARG A 31 -8.29 21.71 -1.86
N ALA A 32 -8.83 20.52 -1.58
CA ALA A 32 -9.17 19.54 -2.61
C ALA A 32 -10.41 19.98 -3.40
N GLU A 33 -11.38 20.62 -2.74
CA GLU A 33 -12.59 21.13 -3.42
C GLU A 33 -12.31 22.22 -4.44
N ARG A 34 -11.27 23.04 -4.22
CA ARG A 34 -10.82 24.04 -5.21
C ARG A 34 -10.50 23.45 -6.58
N LEU A 35 -10.11 22.18 -6.66
CA LEU A 35 -9.83 21.50 -7.94
C LEU A 35 -11.08 21.36 -8.81
N LYS A 36 -12.29 21.40 -8.23
CA LYS A 36 -13.57 21.34 -8.98
C LYS A 36 -13.85 22.59 -9.83
N ALA A 37 -13.15 23.70 -9.57
CA ALA A 37 -13.31 24.94 -10.35
C ALA A 37 -12.63 24.88 -11.72
N VAL A 38 -11.79 23.86 -11.96
CA VAL A 38 -11.10 23.64 -13.24
C VAL A 38 -11.91 22.62 -14.04
N ASP A 39 -12.30 22.98 -15.27
CA ASP A 39 -12.95 22.05 -16.19
C ASP A 39 -11.93 21.05 -16.74
N THR A 40 -12.18 19.76 -16.55
CA THR A 40 -11.34 18.66 -17.04
C THR A 40 -12.10 17.75 -18.02
N SER A 41 -13.25 18.18 -18.53
CA SER A 41 -14.11 17.36 -19.40
C SER A 41 -13.43 16.97 -20.72
N GLU A 42 -12.49 17.78 -21.20
CA GLU A 42 -11.80 17.58 -22.48
C GLU A 42 -10.43 16.90 -22.34
N ILE A 43 -9.98 16.60 -21.12
CA ILE A 43 -8.67 15.97 -20.89
C ILE A 43 -8.80 14.61 -20.20
N SER A 44 -8.01 13.65 -20.66
CA SER A 44 -7.93 12.34 -20.00
C SER A 44 -7.06 12.41 -18.73
N PRO A 45 -7.37 11.63 -17.68
CA PRO A 45 -6.51 11.53 -16.50
C PRO A 45 -5.08 11.13 -16.87
N THR A 46 -4.09 11.81 -16.30
CA THR A 46 -2.68 11.49 -16.53
C THR A 46 -2.19 10.52 -15.46
N ALA A 47 -2.05 9.23 -15.81
CA ALA A 47 -1.53 8.20 -14.90
C ALA A 47 0.01 8.15 -14.86
N SER A 48 0.67 8.49 -15.97
CA SER A 48 2.12 8.57 -16.12
C SER A 48 2.46 9.77 -16.99
N THR A 49 3.54 10.47 -16.68
CA THR A 49 4.04 11.59 -17.49
C THR A 49 4.76 11.13 -18.75
N LEU A 50 5.27 9.90 -18.75
CA LEU A 50 5.92 9.28 -19.91
C LEU A 50 4.93 8.34 -20.62
N PRO A 51 4.95 8.30 -21.96
CA PRO A 51 4.15 7.35 -22.72
C PRO A 51 4.63 5.93 -22.40
N LEU A 52 3.73 5.10 -21.86
CA LEU A 52 3.96 3.68 -21.63
C LEU A 52 3.54 2.92 -22.88
N ILE A 53 4.50 2.48 -23.68
CA ILE A 53 4.24 1.68 -24.89
C ILE A 53 4.72 0.27 -24.61
N GLY A 54 3.79 -0.67 -24.44
CA GLY A 54 4.02 -2.11 -24.53
C GLY A 54 5.26 -2.64 -23.78
N VAL A 55 5.50 -2.19 -22.55
CA VAL A 55 6.68 -2.59 -21.77
C VAL A 55 6.51 -4.04 -21.33
N GLN A 56 7.05 -4.96 -22.13
CA GLN A 56 7.11 -6.38 -21.83
C GLN A 56 8.56 -6.79 -21.62
N ARG A 57 8.75 -7.78 -20.75
CA ARG A 57 10.03 -8.45 -20.56
C ARG A 57 9.99 -9.74 -21.36
N ASP A 58 11.09 -10.09 -22.03
CA ASP A 58 11.26 -11.40 -22.67
C ASP A 58 11.05 -12.54 -21.65
N ASP A 59 10.46 -13.64 -22.12
CA ASP A 59 10.24 -14.82 -21.30
C ASP A 59 11.50 -15.69 -21.20
N VAL A 60 12.52 -15.14 -20.54
CA VAL A 60 13.81 -15.80 -20.31
C VAL A 60 14.09 -15.96 -18.82
N ILE A 61 14.64 -17.13 -18.45
CA ILE A 61 15.06 -17.41 -17.07
C ILE A 61 16.21 -16.48 -16.71
N ARG A 62 16.14 -15.89 -15.51
CA ARG A 62 17.19 -15.05 -14.93
C ARG A 62 17.57 -15.63 -13.57
N PRO A 63 18.85 -15.56 -13.17
CA PRO A 63 19.26 -15.98 -11.83
C PRO A 63 18.48 -15.20 -10.78
N GLY A 64 17.85 -15.93 -9.85
CA GLY A 64 17.19 -15.35 -8.68
C GLY A 64 18.21 -15.02 -7.58
N LEU A 65 17.72 -14.40 -6.51
CA LEU A 65 18.50 -14.22 -5.28
C LEU A 65 18.74 -15.58 -4.61
N THR A 66 19.86 -15.72 -3.91
CA THR A 66 20.08 -16.85 -3.00
C THR A 66 19.14 -16.74 -1.80
N THR A 67 18.88 -17.87 -1.13
CA THR A 67 18.06 -17.92 0.08
C THR A 67 18.54 -16.95 1.16
N ASP A 68 19.87 -16.82 1.32
CA ASP A 68 20.45 -15.92 2.31
C ASP A 68 20.31 -14.45 1.94
N GLU A 69 20.46 -14.09 0.67
CA GLU A 69 20.20 -12.72 0.20
C GLU A 69 18.73 -12.33 0.37
N ALA A 70 17.81 -13.24 0.04
CA ALA A 70 16.37 -13.00 0.16
C ALA A 70 15.92 -12.80 1.63
N LEU A 71 16.57 -13.50 2.56
CA LEU A 71 16.23 -13.49 3.99
C LEU A 71 17.10 -12.54 4.83
N ALA A 72 18.06 -11.83 4.22
CA ALA A 72 18.95 -10.90 4.92
C ALA A 72 18.21 -9.79 5.70
N ASN A 73 17.03 -9.39 5.23
CA ASN A 73 16.20 -8.36 5.85
C ASN A 73 15.01 -8.93 6.66
N ALA A 74 14.97 -10.24 6.89
CA ALA A 74 13.90 -10.82 7.70
C ALA A 74 13.95 -10.25 9.14
N PRO A 75 12.80 -9.93 9.77
CA PRO A 75 12.77 -9.50 11.16
C PRO A 75 13.47 -10.50 12.09
N LYS A 76 14.00 -10.05 13.22
CA LYS A 76 14.62 -10.94 14.22
C LYS A 76 13.60 -12.01 14.67
N GLY A 77 13.96 -13.29 14.53
CA GLY A 77 13.07 -14.42 14.81
C GLY A 77 12.01 -14.69 13.73
N GLY A 78 12.02 -13.92 12.63
CA GLY A 78 11.15 -14.04 11.46
C GLY A 78 11.66 -15.00 10.39
N ARG A 79 12.65 -15.83 10.70
CA ARG A 79 13.21 -16.85 9.82
C ARG A 79 13.10 -18.22 10.49
N ASP A 80 12.67 -19.22 9.73
CA ASP A 80 12.64 -20.62 10.14
C ASP A 80 13.26 -21.46 9.02
N GLY A 81 14.54 -21.81 9.17
CA GLY A 81 15.34 -22.40 8.09
C GLY A 81 15.37 -21.51 6.84
N GLU A 82 14.75 -21.99 5.76
CA GLU A 82 14.63 -21.31 4.47
C GLU A 82 13.31 -20.52 4.30
N PHE A 83 12.48 -20.44 5.33
CA PHE A 83 11.15 -19.83 5.29
C PHE A 83 11.04 -18.53 6.09
N PHE A 84 10.10 -17.67 5.68
CA PHE A 84 9.64 -16.54 6.49
C PHE A 84 8.66 -17.02 7.55
N ARG A 85 8.92 -16.70 8.81
CA ARG A 85 8.03 -17.00 9.92
C ARG A 85 7.01 -15.87 10.11
N VAL A 86 5.73 -16.20 10.01
CA VAL A 86 4.60 -15.28 10.23
C VAL A 86 3.61 -15.87 11.23
N GLN A 87 2.70 -15.05 11.76
CA GLN A 87 1.59 -15.55 12.56
C GLN A 87 0.64 -16.36 11.66
N GLU A 88 0.15 -17.49 12.19
CA GLU A 88 -0.84 -18.32 11.51
C GLU A 88 -2.11 -17.52 11.20
N ILE A 89 -2.65 -17.72 9.99
CA ILE A 89 -3.91 -17.11 9.58
C ILE A 89 -5.04 -17.99 10.11
N LEU A 90 -5.68 -17.55 11.19
CA LEU A 90 -6.91 -18.17 11.70
C LEU A 90 -8.12 -17.47 11.06
N GLU A 91 -9.06 -18.23 10.49
CA GLU A 91 -10.34 -17.66 10.05
C GLU A 91 -11.14 -17.15 11.26
N GLY A 92 -11.57 -15.90 11.20
CA GLY A 92 -12.43 -15.30 12.22
C GLY A 92 -13.85 -15.82 12.09
N ARG A 93 -14.27 -16.69 13.02
CA ARG A 93 -15.70 -17.02 13.24
C ARG A 93 -16.41 -15.88 13.98
#